data_AF-A0A5E4KH91-F1
#
_entry.id   AF-A0A5E4KH91-F1
#
_cell.length_a   1.000
_cell.length_b   1.000
_cell.length_c   1.000
_cell.angle_alpha   90.00
_cell.angle_beta   90.00
_cell.angle_gamma   90.00
#
_symmetry.space_group_name_H-M   'P 1'
#
loop_
_entity.id
_entity.type
_entity.pdbx_description
1 polymer ?
#
loop_
_entity_poly.entity_id
_entity_poly.type
_entity_poly.pdbx_seq_one_letter_code
_entity_poly.pdbx_strand_id
1 'polypeptide(L)'
;MACKDSKIVPKDDYRNIDSLYSQKIIDDSIKKALSESNGLRNRLIHRYNGLEDSIAFESIHALLPEFEYFAEVINKWLKSHL
;
A
#
# COMPACT_ATOMS: atom_id res chain seq x y z
N MET A 1 5.57 -9.33 -8.73
CA MET A 1 4.76 -8.90 -7.56
C MET A 1 5.61 -9.22 -6.35
N ALA A 2 5.95 -8.24 -5.51
CA ALA A 2 6.93 -8.42 -4.43
C ALA A 2 6.70 -9.69 -3.59
N CYS A 3 5.44 -10.04 -3.28
CA CYS A 3 5.10 -11.31 -2.63
C CYS A 3 5.62 -12.54 -3.41
N LYS A 4 5.24 -12.68 -4.69
CA LYS A 4 5.65 -13.80 -5.54
C LYS A 4 7.18 -13.88 -5.66
N ASP A 5 7.81 -12.73 -5.89
CA ASP A 5 9.25 -12.62 -6.08
C ASP A 5 10.00 -12.94 -4.78
N SER A 6 9.35 -12.73 -3.62
CA SER A 6 9.81 -13.14 -2.28
C SER A 6 9.34 -14.54 -1.86
N LYS A 7 8.83 -15.36 -2.78
CA LYS A 7 8.28 -16.72 -2.51
C LYS A 7 7.14 -16.75 -1.49
N ILE A 8 6.45 -15.63 -1.29
CA ILE A 8 5.23 -15.50 -0.50
C ILE A 8 4.05 -15.82 -1.41
N VAL A 9 3.17 -16.71 -0.98
CA VAL A 9 1.92 -17.01 -1.69
C VAL A 9 1.02 -15.77 -1.67
N PRO A 10 0.69 -15.17 -2.84
CA PRO A 10 -0.20 -14.01 -2.89
C PRO A 10 -1.61 -14.36 -2.39
N LYS A 11 -2.19 -13.44 -1.61
CA LYS A 11 -3.55 -13.48 -1.06
C LYS A 11 -4.28 -12.18 -1.44
N ASP A 12 -5.21 -11.72 -0.62
CA ASP A 12 -5.80 -10.39 -0.75
C ASP A 12 -4.83 -9.26 -0.36
N ASP A 13 -5.19 -8.03 -0.70
CA ASP A 13 -4.34 -6.85 -0.54
C ASP A 13 -3.88 -6.63 0.90
N TYR A 14 -4.79 -6.71 1.88
CA TYR A 14 -4.44 -6.54 3.29
C TYR A 14 -3.47 -7.63 3.77
N ARG A 15 -3.75 -8.90 3.45
CA ARG A 15 -2.86 -10.01 3.82
C ARG A 15 -1.52 -9.96 3.08
N ASN A 16 -1.48 -9.43 1.87
CA ASN A 16 -0.23 -9.22 1.13
C ASN A 16 0.61 -8.14 1.81
N ILE A 17 0.01 -7.00 2.19
CA ILE A 17 0.69 -5.93 2.93
C ILE A 17 1.26 -6.46 4.26
N ASP A 18 0.46 -7.19 5.03
CA ASP A 18 0.91 -7.82 6.28
C ASP A 18 2.08 -8.77 6.08
N SER A 19 2.06 -9.53 4.98
CA SER A 19 3.13 -10.48 4.65
C SER A 19 4.43 -9.74 4.29
N LEU A 20 4.36 -8.66 3.51
CA LEU A 20 5.53 -7.84 3.16
C LEU A 20 6.14 -7.17 4.41
N TYR A 21 5.29 -6.67 5.31
CA TYR A 21 5.73 -6.11 6.59
C TYR A 21 6.39 -7.16 7.48
N SER A 22 5.78 -8.35 7.59
CA SER A 22 6.33 -9.46 8.40
C SER A 22 7.70 -9.93 7.90
N GLN A 23 7.94 -9.82 6.58
CA GLN A 23 9.23 -10.10 5.95
C GLN A 23 10.21 -8.91 5.98
N LYS A 24 9.83 -7.79 6.63
CA LYS A 24 10.63 -6.56 6.72
C LYS A 24 11.01 -5.95 5.36
N ILE A 25 10.20 -6.21 4.32
CA ILE A 25 10.35 -5.60 3.00
C ILE A 25 9.84 -4.16 3.03
N ILE A 26 8.79 -3.91 3.82
CA ILE A 26 8.23 -2.59 4.11
C ILE A 26 8.21 -2.38 5.62
N ASP A 27 8.20 -1.12 6.05
CA ASP A 27 8.07 -0.76 7.46
C ASP A 27 6.62 -0.44 7.86
N ASP A 28 6.42 -0.05 9.11
CA ASP A 28 5.09 0.23 9.67
C ASP A 28 4.42 1.45 9.03
N SER A 29 5.20 2.45 8.60
CA SER A 29 4.66 3.65 7.93
C SER A 29 4.04 3.28 6.58
N ILE A 30 4.79 2.55 5.76
CA ILE A 30 4.32 2.05 4.47
C ILE A 30 3.16 1.08 4.66
N LYS A 31 3.22 0.19 5.65
CA LYS A 31 2.12 -0.73 5.97
C LYS A 31 0.81 0.03 6.19
N LYS A 32 0.83 1.09 7.01
CA LYS A 32 -0.34 1.93 7.30
C LYS A 32 -0.84 2.63 6.04
N ALA A 33 0.06 3.31 5.31
CA ALA A 33 -0.29 4.03 4.09
C ALA A 33 -0.91 3.11 3.01
N LEU A 34 -0.36 1.91 2.81
CA LEU A 34 -0.91 0.93 1.87
C LEU A 34 -2.27 0.39 2.33
N SER A 35 -2.47 0.21 3.64
CA SER A 35 -3.75 -0.26 4.20
C SER A 35 -4.85 0.80 4.07
N GLU A 36 -4.50 2.06 4.36
CA GLU A 36 -5.39 3.22 4.23
C GLU A 36 -5.76 3.49 2.78
N SER A 37 -4.78 3.49 1.88
CA SER A 37 -5.02 3.66 0.44
C SER A 37 -5.86 2.54 -0.16
N ASN A 38 -5.72 1.30 0.32
CA ASN A 38 -6.60 0.20 -0.09
C ASN A 38 -8.07 0.46 0.33
N GLY A 39 -8.27 0.96 1.55
CA GLY A 39 -9.58 1.39 2.04
C GLY A 39 -10.17 2.53 1.21
N LEU A 40 -9.35 3.54 0.89
CA LEU A 40 -9.72 4.67 0.04
C LEU A 40 -10.13 4.19 -1.36
N ARG A 41 -9.33 3.33 -2.00
CA ARG A 41 -9.65 2.73 -3.30
C ARG A 41 -10.98 1.99 -3.29
N ASN A 42 -11.25 1.22 -2.22
CA ASN A 42 -12.54 0.54 -2.08
C ASN A 42 -13.69 1.53 -1.94
N ARG A 43 -13.53 2.62 -1.18
CA ARG A 43 -14.56 3.65 -1.01
C ARG A 43 -14.82 4.44 -2.31
N LEU A 44 -13.77 4.77 -3.06
CA LEU A 44 -13.87 5.45 -4.36
C LEU A 44 -14.63 4.61 -5.39
N ILE A 45 -14.32 3.32 -5.49
CA ILE A 45 -14.95 2.41 -6.47
C ILE A 45 -16.38 2.09 -6.08
N HIS A 46 -16.62 1.74 -4.82
CA HIS A 46 -17.92 1.25 -4.37
C HIS A 46 -18.88 2.37 -3.94
N ARG A 47 -18.42 3.63 -3.89
CA ARG A 47 -19.20 4.83 -3.53
C ARG A 47 -20.09 4.65 -2.30
N TYR A 48 -19.60 3.92 -1.29
CA TYR A 48 -20.35 3.72 -0.04
C TYR A 48 -20.81 5.08 0.51
N ASN A 49 -22.12 5.21 0.79
CA ASN A 49 -22.75 6.32 1.51
C ASN A 49 -22.60 7.73 0.93
N GLY A 50 -22.42 7.88 -0.39
CA GLY A 50 -22.17 9.20 -0.97
C GLY A 50 -20.76 9.64 -0.60
N LEU A 51 -19.82 9.36 -1.48
CA LEU A 51 -18.43 9.76 -1.29
C LEU A 51 -18.36 11.29 -1.12
N GLU A 52 -17.85 11.74 0.03
CA GLU A 52 -17.42 13.12 0.22
C GLU A 52 -16.09 13.30 -0.53
N ASP A 53 -16.16 13.89 -1.72
CA ASP A 53 -14.99 14.13 -2.59
C ASP A 53 -13.89 14.92 -1.86
N SER A 54 -14.26 15.79 -0.91
CA SER A 54 -13.36 16.50 0.01
C SER A 54 -12.49 15.54 0.81
N ILE A 55 -13.09 14.56 1.49
CA ILE A 55 -12.39 13.56 2.31
C ILE A 55 -11.47 12.71 1.42
N ALA A 56 -11.94 12.34 0.22
CA ALA A 56 -11.12 11.61 -0.73
C ALA A 56 -9.90 12.42 -1.16
N PHE A 57 -10.08 13.69 -1.53
CA PHE A 57 -9.02 14.60 -1.93
C PHE A 57 -7.97 14.79 -0.84
N GLU A 58 -8.42 15.06 0.40
CA GLU A 58 -7.53 15.20 1.56
C GLU A 58 -6.73 13.92 1.83
N SER A 59 -7.39 12.75 1.77
CA SER A 59 -6.75 11.45 1.97
C SER A 59 -5.68 11.19 0.90
N ILE A 60 -5.96 11.50 -0.38
CA ILE A 60 -4.99 11.36 -1.46
C ILE A 60 -3.76 12.22 -1.18
N HIS A 61 -3.97 13.50 -0.85
CA HIS A 61 -2.88 14.42 -0.56
C HIS A 61 -2.03 13.98 0.64
N ALA A 62 -2.66 13.49 1.71
CA ALA A 62 -1.96 12.99 2.89
C ALA A 62 -1.11 11.75 2.60
N LEU A 63 -1.55 10.88 1.67
CA LEU A 63 -0.86 9.63 1.34
C LEU A 63 0.29 9.82 0.33
N LEU A 64 0.33 10.92 -0.42
CA LEU A 64 1.33 11.14 -1.49
C LEU A 64 2.79 10.97 -1.02
N PRO A 65 3.24 11.59 0.09
CA PRO A 65 4.63 11.44 0.55
C PRO A 65 4.98 9.99 0.91
N GLU A 66 4.03 9.25 1.49
CA GLU A 66 4.23 7.85 1.84
C GLU A 66 4.32 6.95 0.60
N PHE A 67 3.64 7.31 -0.49
CA PHE A 67 3.78 6.63 -1.78
C PHE A 67 5.13 6.88 -2.44
N GLU A 68 5.66 8.10 -2.34
CA GLU A 68 7.03 8.41 -2.79
C GLU A 68 8.05 7.58 -2.02
N TYR A 69 7.92 7.55 -0.68
CA TYR A 69 8.78 6.72 0.17
C TYR A 69 8.65 5.22 -0.13
N PHE A 70 7.43 4.73 -0.34
CA PHE A 70 7.18 3.35 -0.75
C PHE A 70 7.90 3.01 -2.07
N ALA A 71 7.84 3.89 -3.07
CA ALA A 71 8.52 3.71 -4.33
C ALA A 71 10.05 3.60 -4.14
N GLU A 72 10.63 4.41 -3.26
CA GLU A 72 12.06 4.31 -2.91
C GLU A 72 12.40 2.96 -2.25
N VAL A 73 11.61 2.52 -1.27
CA VAL A 73 11.83 1.26 -0.55
C VAL A 73 11.75 0.07 -1.50
N ILE A 74 10.74 0.03 -2.36
CA ILE A 74 10.61 -1.04 -3.35
C ILE A 74 11.73 -0.99 -4.39
N ASN A 75 12.15 0.19 -4.84
CA ASN A 75 13.30 0.31 -5.75
C ASN A 75 14.59 -0.19 -5.11
N LYS A 76 14.84 0.12 -3.83
CA LYS A 76 15.99 -0.41 -3.07
C LYS A 76 15.90 -1.94 -2.94
N TRP A 77 14.72 -2.46 -2.61
CA TRP A 77 14.48 -3.89 -2.50
C TRP A 77 14.67 -4.61 -3.85
N LEU A 78 14.16 -4.08 -4.95
CA LEU A 78 14.36 -4.66 -6.30
C LEU A 78 15.84 -4.75 -6.66
N LYS A 79 16.63 -3.70 -6.38
CA LYS A 79 18.07 -3.67 -6.66
C LYS A 79 18.87 -4.69 -5.86
N SER A 80 18.40 -5.10 -4.68
CA SER A 80 19.06 -6.14 -3.88
C SER A 80 18.63 -7.56 -4.22
N HIS A 81 17.67 -7.72 -5.14
CA HIS A 81 17.10 -9.01 -5.56
C HIS A 81 17.19 -9.25 -7.08
N LEU A 82 17.92 -8.38 -7.79
CA LEU A 82 18.38 -8.54 -9.18
C LEU A 82 19.81 -9.09 -9.18
#